data_AF-A0A7Y0RE96-F1
#
_entry.id   AF-A0A7Y0RE96-F1
#
_cell.length_a   1.000
_cell.length_b   1.000
_cell.length_c   1.000
_cell.angle_alpha   90.00
_cell.angle_beta   90.00
_cell.angle_gamma   90.00
#
_symmetry.space_group_name_H-M   'P 1'
#
loop_
_entity.id
_entity.type
_entity.pdbx_description
1 polymer ?
#
loop_
_entity_poly.entity_id
_entity_poly.type
_entity_poly.pdbx_seq_one_letter_code
_entity_poly.pdbx_strand_id
1 'polypeptide(L)'
;MSRGQFITFEGTEGVGKSTQVKNAAATLKTLGIDYTVTREPGGTPMAESIRELLLAPRDEPVNDITELLLMFAARAQHLYTRILPQLEAGRWVLCDRFTDATFAYQGGGRGVPAERIAQLEDLVQGSFRPDHVILLDAPVETGMTRARHRGDLDRFERETVAFFERIRQTYLDRASDDPRRYHIVDAGRPLETVSHDVTSLIQSLVSQP
;
A
#
# COMPACT_ATOMS: atom_id res chain seq x y z
N MET A 1 -6.37 -10.49 24.98
CA MET A 1 -5.46 -10.87 23.89
C MET A 1 -4.77 -9.61 23.41
N SER A 2 -3.51 -9.65 22.99
CA SER A 2 -2.84 -8.50 22.37
C SER A 2 -3.48 -8.19 21.01
N ARG A 3 -3.45 -6.91 20.61
CA ARG A 3 -3.86 -6.50 19.26
C ARG A 3 -2.93 -7.16 18.24
N GLY A 4 -3.47 -7.60 17.10
CA GLY A 4 -2.66 -8.05 15.97
C GLY A 4 -1.84 -6.91 15.36
N GLN A 5 -0.87 -7.25 14.51
CA GLN A 5 -0.08 -6.25 13.79
C GLN A 5 -0.68 -5.91 12.43
N PHE A 6 -0.61 -4.65 12.03
CA PHE A 6 -1.00 -4.14 10.73
C PHE A 6 0.24 -3.83 9.87
N ILE A 7 0.41 -4.59 8.79
CA ILE A 7 1.55 -4.48 7.88
C ILE A 7 1.05 -4.10 6.49
N THR A 8 1.59 -3.01 5.95
CA THR A 8 1.26 -2.56 4.59
C THR A 8 2.42 -2.84 3.64
N PHE A 9 2.10 -3.13 2.38
CA PHE A 9 3.05 -3.33 1.30
C PHE A 9 2.88 -2.19 0.30
N GLU A 10 3.95 -1.43 0.11
CA GLU A 10 3.94 -0.20 -0.67
C GLU A 10 5.00 -0.20 -1.76
N GLY A 11 4.83 0.72 -2.70
CA GLY A 11 5.72 0.89 -3.86
C GLY A 11 4.95 1.14 -5.16
N THR A 12 5.69 1.49 -6.20
CA THR A 12 5.17 1.80 -7.54
C THR A 12 4.57 0.57 -8.22
N GLU A 13 3.96 0.73 -9.39
CA GLU A 13 3.45 -0.42 -10.14
C GLU A 13 4.59 -1.31 -10.66
N GLY A 14 4.35 -2.63 -10.67
CA GLY A 14 5.33 -3.61 -11.18
C GLY A 14 6.43 -4.05 -10.21
N VAL A 15 6.51 -3.47 -9.00
CA VAL A 15 7.55 -3.82 -8.01
C VAL A 15 7.32 -5.16 -7.28
N GLY A 16 6.18 -5.83 -7.51
CA GLY A 16 5.93 -7.16 -6.97
C GLY A 16 5.18 -7.24 -5.62
N LYS A 17 4.50 -6.16 -5.21
CA LYS A 17 3.67 -6.11 -3.97
C LYS A 17 2.83 -7.36 -3.76
N SER A 18 1.96 -7.69 -4.71
CA SER A 18 1.04 -8.82 -4.57
C SER A 18 1.75 -10.19 -4.48
N THR A 19 2.96 -10.31 -5.03
CA THR A 19 3.80 -11.50 -4.83
C THR A 19 4.34 -11.56 -3.40
N GLN A 20 4.82 -10.43 -2.88
CA GLN A 20 5.39 -10.36 -1.54
C GLN A 20 4.33 -10.42 -0.42
N VAL A 21 3.12 -9.94 -0.66
CA VAL A 21 1.98 -10.16 0.24
C VAL A 21 1.67 -11.67 0.36
N LYS A 22 1.68 -12.41 -0.75
CA LYS A 22 1.46 -13.88 -0.74
C LYS A 22 2.60 -14.59 -0.03
N ASN A 23 3.84 -14.16 -0.26
CA ASN A 23 5.03 -14.68 0.42
C ASN A 23 4.92 -14.48 1.94
N ALA A 24 4.67 -13.26 2.40
CA ALA A 24 4.48 -12.94 3.82
C ALA A 24 3.32 -13.73 4.45
N ALA A 25 2.20 -13.86 3.75
CA ALA A 25 1.08 -14.68 4.19
C ALA A 25 1.48 -16.16 4.39
N ALA A 26 2.24 -16.73 3.45
CA ALA A 26 2.77 -18.08 3.59
C ALA A 26 3.73 -18.18 4.78
N THR A 27 4.61 -17.20 4.99
CA THR A 27 5.51 -17.14 6.15
C THR A 27 4.72 -17.13 7.47
N LEU A 28 3.74 -16.23 7.63
CA LEU A 28 2.90 -16.18 8.85
C LEU A 28 2.16 -17.50 9.09
N LYS A 29 1.65 -18.13 8.02
CA LYS A 29 1.02 -19.44 8.09
C LYS A 29 1.98 -20.51 8.63
N THR A 30 3.23 -20.54 8.17
CA THR A 30 4.24 -21.50 8.67
C THR A 30 4.63 -21.26 10.12
N LEU A 31 4.54 -20.01 10.59
CA LEU A 31 4.82 -19.61 11.97
C LEU A 31 3.61 -19.79 12.91
N GLY A 32 2.46 -20.24 12.40
CA GLY A 32 1.24 -20.42 13.20
C GLY A 32 0.58 -19.11 13.64
N ILE A 33 0.91 -17.98 13.00
CA ILE A 33 0.31 -16.67 13.27
C ILE A 33 -0.98 -16.54 12.46
N ASP A 34 -2.09 -16.20 13.13
CA ASP A 34 -3.36 -15.97 12.43
C ASP A 34 -3.36 -14.60 11.75
N TYR A 35 -3.82 -14.56 10.50
CA TYR A 35 -3.77 -13.38 9.66
C TYR A 35 -4.93 -13.26 8.69
N THR A 36 -5.11 -12.06 8.14
CA THR A 36 -5.94 -11.80 6.96
C THR A 36 -5.16 -10.97 5.94
N VAL A 37 -5.55 -11.12 4.68
CA VAL A 37 -5.00 -10.34 3.57
C VAL A 37 -6.10 -9.45 3.00
N THR A 38 -5.75 -8.22 2.68
CA THR A 38 -6.65 -7.25 2.04
C THR A 38 -5.87 -6.27 1.13
N ARG A 39 -6.55 -5.32 0.49
CA ARG A 39 -5.95 -4.33 -0.43
C ARG A 39 -6.70 -3.01 -0.44
N GLU A 40 -6.03 -1.96 -0.89
CA GLU A 40 -6.64 -0.66 -1.17
C GLU A 40 -6.35 -0.09 -2.57
N PRO A 41 -7.26 0.75 -3.11
CA PRO A 41 -8.66 0.90 -2.67
C PRO A 41 -9.41 -0.43 -2.88
N GLY A 42 -10.29 -0.81 -1.95
CA GLY A 42 -10.99 -2.10 -1.96
C GLY A 42 -11.13 -2.75 -0.58
N GLY A 43 -11.31 -4.07 -0.55
CA GLY A 43 -11.32 -4.88 0.68
C GLY A 43 -12.70 -5.07 1.32
N THR A 44 -13.73 -4.35 0.85
CA THR A 44 -15.14 -4.49 1.26
C THR A 44 -16.05 -4.25 0.06
N PRO A 45 -17.30 -4.76 0.02
CA PRO A 45 -18.19 -4.53 -1.13
C PRO A 45 -18.32 -3.05 -1.52
N MET A 46 -18.52 -2.17 -0.55
CA MET A 46 -18.61 -0.72 -0.77
C MET A 46 -17.28 -0.12 -1.25
N ALA A 47 -16.15 -0.52 -0.66
CA ALA A 47 -14.83 -0.04 -1.10
C ALA A 47 -14.44 -0.57 -2.49
N GLU A 48 -14.91 -1.76 -2.90
CA GLU A 48 -14.75 -2.27 -4.26
C GLU A 48 -15.58 -1.45 -5.27
N SER A 49 -16.81 -1.06 -4.94
CA SER A 49 -17.58 -0.14 -5.80
C SER A 49 -16.87 1.22 -5.96
N ILE A 50 -16.26 1.74 -4.90
CA ILE A 50 -15.46 2.96 -4.99
C ILE A 50 -14.19 2.74 -5.82
N ARG A 51 -13.54 1.57 -5.69
CA ARG A 51 -12.39 1.20 -6.53
C ARG A 51 -12.76 1.19 -8.01
N GLU A 52 -13.91 0.62 -8.37
CA GLU A 52 -14.39 0.63 -9.76
C GLU A 52 -14.52 2.06 -10.28
N LEU A 53 -15.09 2.98 -9.49
CA LEU A 53 -15.14 4.40 -9.84
C LEU A 53 -13.74 5.02 -9.99
N LEU A 54 -12.78 4.69 -9.13
CA LEU A 54 -11.44 5.27 -9.19
C LEU A 54 -10.64 4.85 -10.44
N LEU A 55 -10.83 3.59 -10.88
CA LEU A 55 -10.03 2.95 -11.92
C LEU A 55 -10.68 2.96 -13.31
N ALA A 56 -12.01 3.06 -13.38
CA ALA A 56 -12.73 3.04 -14.65
C ALA A 56 -12.24 4.15 -15.61
N PRO A 57 -11.80 3.79 -16.83
CA PRO A 57 -11.53 4.77 -17.89
C PRO A 57 -12.77 5.59 -18.18
N ARG A 58 -12.59 6.89 -18.39
CA ARG A 58 -13.68 7.82 -18.69
C ARG A 58 -13.16 9.03 -19.46
N ASP A 59 -14.05 9.65 -20.23
CA ASP A 59 -13.74 10.90 -20.95
C ASP A 59 -13.80 12.12 -20.01
N GLU A 60 -14.63 12.06 -18.97
CA GLU A 60 -14.75 13.11 -17.96
C GLU A 60 -13.47 13.20 -17.11
N PRO A 61 -12.76 14.34 -17.10
CA PRO A 61 -11.64 14.54 -16.21
C PRO A 61 -12.08 14.48 -14.74
N VAL A 62 -11.41 13.64 -13.94
CA VAL A 62 -11.65 13.56 -12.50
C VAL A 62 -10.81 14.61 -11.80
N ASN A 63 -11.45 15.46 -10.99
CA ASN A 63 -10.73 16.40 -10.13
C ASN A 63 -9.87 15.68 -9.08
N ASP A 64 -8.65 16.16 -8.82
CA ASP A 64 -7.72 15.52 -7.88
C ASP A 64 -8.27 15.43 -6.45
N ILE A 65 -9.09 16.40 -6.01
CA ILE A 65 -9.76 16.36 -4.70
C ILE A 65 -10.86 15.29 -4.70
N THR A 66 -11.59 15.10 -5.81
CA THR A 66 -12.56 14.00 -5.92
C THR A 66 -11.86 12.64 -5.81
N GLU A 67 -10.74 12.45 -6.51
CA GLU A 67 -9.92 11.23 -6.41
C GLU A 67 -9.45 10.99 -4.97
N LEU A 68 -8.92 12.03 -4.31
CA LEU A 68 -8.47 11.97 -2.92
C LEU A 68 -9.60 11.59 -1.94
N LEU A 69 -10.76 12.23 -2.07
CA LEU A 69 -11.92 11.97 -1.22
C LEU A 69 -12.44 10.54 -1.41
N LEU A 70 -12.48 10.03 -2.64
CA LEU A 70 -12.88 8.66 -2.92
C LEU A 70 -11.89 7.64 -2.34
N MET A 71 -10.59 7.90 -2.44
CA MET A 71 -9.56 7.07 -1.79
C MET A 71 -9.80 6.96 -0.27
N PHE A 72 -10.05 8.09 0.39
CA PHE A 72 -10.31 8.11 1.83
C PHE A 72 -11.69 7.56 2.22
N ALA A 73 -12.71 7.71 1.36
CA ALA A 73 -14.02 7.10 1.58
C ALA A 73 -13.93 5.56 1.55
N ALA A 74 -13.21 4.99 0.59
CA ALA A 74 -12.94 3.55 0.54
C ALA A 74 -12.18 3.08 1.78
N ARG A 75 -11.16 3.83 2.19
CA ARG A 75 -10.34 3.53 3.38
C ARG A 75 -11.13 3.57 4.68
N ALA A 76 -11.98 4.57 4.88
CA ALA A 76 -12.80 4.68 6.09
C ALA A 76 -13.69 3.44 6.26
N GLN A 77 -14.34 3.01 5.18
CA GLN A 77 -15.17 1.80 5.17
C GLN A 77 -14.35 0.53 5.43
N HIS A 78 -13.17 0.44 4.82
CA HIS A 78 -12.26 -0.69 4.96
C HIS A 78 -11.69 -0.82 6.37
N LEU A 79 -11.32 0.29 7.00
CA LEU A 79 -10.90 0.34 8.40
C LEU A 79 -12.01 -0.16 9.33
N TYR A 80 -13.20 0.44 9.19
CA TYR A 80 -14.33 0.18 10.08
C TYR A 80 -14.79 -1.29 10.04
N THR A 81 -14.90 -1.88 8.85
CA THR A 81 -15.52 -3.20 8.70
C THR A 81 -14.54 -4.36 8.55
N ARG A 82 -13.28 -4.09 8.22
CA ARG A 82 -12.29 -5.14 7.92
C ARG A 82 -11.03 -5.03 8.75
N ILE A 83 -10.31 -3.91 8.73
CA ILE A 83 -8.97 -3.85 9.33
C ILE A 83 -9.06 -3.85 10.86
N LEU A 84 -9.75 -2.87 11.46
CA LEU A 84 -9.78 -2.70 12.91
C LEU A 84 -10.37 -3.91 13.64
N PRO A 85 -11.52 -4.50 13.22
CA PRO A 85 -12.06 -5.67 13.90
C PRO A 85 -11.12 -6.89 13.89
N GLN A 86 -10.31 -7.06 12.84
CA GLN A 86 -9.37 -8.20 12.75
C GLN A 86 -8.18 -8.00 13.68
N LEU A 87 -7.66 -6.77 13.75
CA LEU A 87 -6.58 -6.41 14.67
C LEU A 87 -7.03 -6.53 16.13
N GLU A 88 -8.24 -6.08 16.46
CA GLU A 88 -8.84 -6.23 17.79
C GLU A 88 -9.02 -7.70 18.19
N ALA A 89 -9.30 -8.58 17.23
CA ALA A 89 -9.37 -10.02 17.42
C ALA A 89 -7.97 -10.69 17.53
N GLY A 90 -6.88 -9.93 17.52
CA GLY A 90 -5.51 -10.45 17.60
C GLY A 90 -4.94 -10.97 16.28
N ARG A 91 -5.70 -10.87 15.17
CA ARG A 91 -5.27 -11.36 13.85
C ARG A 91 -4.41 -10.29 13.18
N TRP A 92 -3.30 -10.71 12.58
CA TRP A 92 -2.47 -9.81 11.79
C TRP A 92 -3.17 -9.43 10.49
N VAL A 93 -2.95 -8.23 9.98
CA VAL A 93 -3.54 -7.76 8.72
C VAL A 93 -2.40 -7.39 7.76
N LEU A 94 -2.32 -8.10 6.63
CA LEU A 94 -1.44 -7.77 5.52
C LEU A 94 -2.24 -7.00 4.46
N CYS A 95 -1.83 -5.78 4.13
CA CYS A 95 -2.57 -4.93 3.19
C CYS A 95 -1.71 -4.48 2.01
N ASP A 96 -2.14 -4.79 0.79
CA ASP A 96 -1.56 -4.22 -0.44
C ASP A 96 -2.04 -2.78 -0.59
N ARG A 97 -1.14 -1.82 -0.36
CA ARG A 97 -1.37 -0.37 -0.26
C ARG A 97 -2.19 0.09 0.95
N PHE A 98 -1.94 1.33 1.37
CA PHE A 98 -2.70 2.08 2.36
C PHE A 98 -2.48 3.59 2.14
N THR A 99 -2.35 4.39 3.20
CA THR A 99 -2.27 5.85 3.11
C THR A 99 -0.95 6.36 2.54
N ASP A 100 0.14 5.60 2.62
CA ASP A 100 1.39 5.94 1.94
C ASP A 100 1.21 6.04 0.42
N ALA A 101 0.41 5.15 -0.17
CA ALA A 101 0.00 5.29 -1.57
C ALA A 101 -0.76 6.58 -1.83
N THR A 102 -1.52 7.10 -0.86
CA THR A 102 -2.24 8.37 -1.04
C THR A 102 -1.28 9.56 -1.05
N PHE A 103 -0.32 9.59 -0.12
CA PHE A 103 0.75 10.60 -0.14
C PHE A 103 1.58 10.53 -1.43
N ALA A 104 1.91 9.32 -1.89
CA ALA A 104 2.73 9.17 -3.08
C ALA A 104 1.98 9.55 -4.37
N TYR A 105 0.77 9.02 -4.58
CA TYR A 105 0.03 9.21 -5.83
C TYR A 105 -0.72 10.55 -5.87
N GLN A 106 -1.54 10.86 -4.87
CA GLN A 106 -2.29 12.12 -4.83
C GLN A 106 -1.38 13.28 -4.39
N GLY A 107 -0.41 13.05 -3.51
CA GLY A 107 0.57 14.07 -3.14
C GLY A 107 1.64 14.27 -4.20
N GLY A 108 2.64 13.38 -4.24
CA GLY A 108 3.77 13.51 -5.17
C GLY A 108 3.37 13.48 -6.66
N GLY A 109 2.49 12.54 -7.02
CA GLY A 109 2.03 12.38 -8.40
C GLY A 109 1.18 13.56 -8.88
N ARG A 110 0.03 13.80 -8.24
CA ARG A 110 -0.97 14.83 -8.62
C ARG A 110 -0.66 16.23 -8.11
N GLY A 111 0.21 16.38 -7.12
CA GLY A 111 0.56 17.68 -6.54
C GLY A 111 -0.42 18.18 -5.48
N VAL A 112 -1.26 17.32 -4.90
CA VAL A 112 -2.12 17.74 -3.78
C VAL A 112 -1.24 18.04 -2.56
N PRO A 113 -1.41 19.19 -1.88
CA PRO A 113 -0.60 19.51 -0.71
C PRO A 113 -0.68 18.42 0.36
N ALA A 114 0.48 17.99 0.87
CA ALA A 114 0.59 16.93 1.88
C ALA A 114 -0.22 17.23 3.15
N GLU A 115 -0.36 18.50 3.52
CA GLU A 115 -1.18 18.96 4.65
C GLU A 115 -2.66 18.57 4.51
N ARG A 116 -3.22 18.63 3.29
CA ARG A 116 -4.61 18.22 3.04
C ARG A 116 -4.77 16.71 3.16
N ILE A 117 -3.78 15.95 2.70
CA ILE A 117 -3.75 14.49 2.83
C ILE A 117 -3.66 14.12 4.31
N ALA A 118 -2.80 14.80 5.08
CA ALA A 118 -2.65 14.60 6.51
C ALA A 118 -3.93 14.92 7.29
N GLN A 119 -4.67 15.97 6.92
CA GLN A 119 -5.98 16.28 7.52
C GLN A 119 -6.99 15.16 7.30
N LEU A 120 -7.03 14.56 6.10
CA LEU A 120 -7.91 13.43 5.83
C LEU A 120 -7.43 12.13 6.48
N GLU A 121 -6.12 11.93 6.57
CA GLU A 121 -5.53 10.82 7.33
C GLU A 121 -5.97 10.89 8.79
N ASP A 122 -5.84 12.06 9.44
CA ASP A 122 -6.27 12.25 10.82
C ASP A 122 -7.79 12.08 10.98
N LEU A 123 -8.58 12.64 10.07
CA LEU A 123 -10.04 12.49 10.11
C LEU A 123 -10.49 11.02 10.02
N VAL A 124 -9.85 10.22 9.16
CA VAL A 124 -10.28 8.84 8.86
C VAL A 124 -9.63 7.81 9.79
N GLN A 125 -8.39 8.04 10.20
CA GLN A 125 -7.61 7.07 10.99
C GLN A 125 -7.39 7.52 12.45
N GLY A 126 -7.58 8.80 12.77
CA GLY A 126 -7.11 9.37 14.04
C GLY A 126 -5.62 9.09 14.23
N SER A 127 -5.26 8.47 15.35
CA SER A 127 -3.89 8.05 15.65
C SER A 127 -3.47 6.71 15.03
N PHE A 128 -4.38 5.97 14.40
CA PHE A 128 -4.09 4.65 13.83
C PHE A 128 -3.12 4.76 12.64
N ARG A 129 -2.04 3.99 12.68
CA ARG A 129 -1.06 3.84 11.60
C ARG A 129 -0.67 2.37 11.45
N PRO A 130 -0.14 1.95 10.28
CA PRO A 130 0.52 0.65 10.16
C PRO A 130 1.62 0.50 11.21
N ASP A 131 1.72 -0.67 11.81
CA ASP A 131 2.83 -1.02 12.69
C ASP A 131 4.13 -1.12 11.87
N HIS A 132 4.02 -1.65 10.65
CA HIS A 132 5.13 -1.77 9.69
C HIS A 132 4.69 -1.44 8.26
N VAL A 133 5.56 -0.76 7.53
CA VAL A 133 5.42 -0.48 6.10
C VAL A 133 6.57 -1.15 5.37
N ILE A 134 6.28 -2.17 4.56
CA ILE A 134 7.26 -2.81 3.69
C ILE A 134 7.24 -2.08 2.35
N LEU A 135 8.24 -1.24 2.11
CA LEU A 135 8.38 -0.48 0.88
C LEU A 135 9.24 -1.25 -0.12
N LEU A 136 8.61 -1.76 -1.19
CA LEU A 136 9.30 -2.37 -2.31
C LEU A 136 9.75 -1.28 -3.28
N ASP A 137 11.04 -0.95 -3.23
CA ASP A 137 11.65 0.07 -4.09
C ASP A 137 12.33 -0.54 -5.30
N ALA A 138 12.11 0.05 -6.48
CA ALA A 138 12.83 -0.30 -7.70
C ALA A 138 12.86 0.93 -8.63
N PRO A 139 13.83 0.99 -9.57
CA PRO A 139 13.81 1.97 -10.63
C PRO A 139 12.47 1.97 -11.39
N VAL A 140 11.95 3.17 -11.70
CA VAL A 140 10.63 3.36 -12.31
C VAL A 140 10.51 2.60 -13.63
N GLU A 141 11.57 2.62 -14.45
CA GLU A 141 11.62 1.95 -15.75
C GLU A 141 11.47 0.43 -15.63
N THR A 142 12.00 -0.15 -14.54
CA THR A 142 11.88 -1.58 -14.24
C THR A 142 10.44 -1.93 -13.88
N GLY A 143 9.79 -1.10 -13.06
CA GLY A 143 8.38 -1.25 -12.69
C GLY A 143 7.43 -1.11 -13.89
N MET A 144 7.63 -0.07 -14.71
CA MET A 144 6.82 0.19 -15.90
C MET A 144 6.91 -0.93 -16.95
N THR A 145 8.11 -1.47 -17.19
CA THR A 145 8.28 -2.62 -18.09
C THR A 145 7.45 -3.81 -17.62
N ARG A 146 7.52 -4.15 -16.33
CA ARG A 146 6.75 -5.25 -15.72
C ARG A 146 5.24 -4.99 -15.73
N ALA A 147 4.80 -3.74 -15.56
CA ALA A 147 3.38 -3.38 -15.60
C ALA A 147 2.79 -3.53 -17.01
N ARG A 148 3.50 -3.06 -18.05
CA ARG A 148 3.05 -3.20 -19.46
C ARG A 148 2.86 -4.65 -19.90
N HIS A 149 3.59 -5.60 -19.32
CA HIS A 149 3.41 -7.03 -19.61
C HIS A 149 2.15 -7.64 -18.99
N ARG A 150 1.43 -6.94 -18.09
CA ARG A 150 0.23 -7.45 -17.41
C ARG A 150 -1.10 -7.16 -18.12
N GLY A 151 -1.11 -6.30 -19.15
CA GLY A 151 -2.31 -6.03 -19.95
C GLY A 151 -2.56 -4.53 -20.16
N ASP A 152 -3.83 -4.17 -20.35
CA ASP A 152 -4.26 -2.78 -20.54
C ASP A 152 -3.99 -1.95 -19.29
N LEU A 153 -3.43 -0.75 -19.50
CA LEU A 153 -3.08 0.18 -18.44
C LEU A 153 -4.32 0.87 -17.87
N ASP A 154 -4.44 0.87 -16.54
CA ASP A 154 -5.49 1.61 -15.83
C ASP A 154 -5.28 3.13 -15.87
N ARG A 155 -6.19 3.91 -15.25
CA ARG A 155 -6.12 5.38 -15.27
C ARG A 155 -4.83 5.95 -14.66
N PHE A 156 -4.23 5.28 -13.66
CA PHE A 156 -2.98 5.70 -13.05
C PHE A 156 -1.76 5.27 -13.86
N GLU A 157 -1.83 4.10 -14.50
CA GLU A 157 -0.75 3.51 -15.29
C GLU A 157 -0.48 4.23 -16.62
N ARG A 158 -1.37 5.12 -17.06
CA ARG A 158 -1.24 5.94 -18.28
C ARG A 158 -0.39 7.20 -18.11
N GLU A 159 0.07 7.48 -16.89
CA GLU A 159 0.83 8.68 -16.57
C GLU A 159 2.30 8.62 -17.06
N THR A 160 2.96 9.77 -17.02
CA THR A 160 4.35 9.93 -17.51
C THR A 160 5.41 9.33 -16.55
N VAL A 161 6.61 9.07 -17.05
CA VAL A 161 7.75 8.61 -16.20
C VAL A 161 7.99 9.58 -15.03
N ALA A 162 7.98 10.89 -15.30
CA ALA A 162 8.17 11.92 -14.28
C ALA A 162 7.09 11.87 -13.16
N PHE A 163 5.88 11.41 -13.47
CA PHE A 163 4.84 11.19 -12.46
C PHE A 163 5.23 10.04 -11.51
N PHE A 164 5.70 8.92 -12.05
CA PHE A 164 6.16 7.78 -11.25
C PHE A 164 7.45 8.05 -10.48
N GLU A 165 8.35 8.90 -10.99
CA GLU A 165 9.52 9.37 -10.26
C GLU A 165 9.12 10.16 -9.01
N ARG A 166 8.16 11.09 -9.13
CA ARG A 166 7.64 11.83 -7.96
C ARG A 166 6.97 10.92 -6.94
N ILE A 167 6.22 9.91 -7.41
CA ILE A 167 5.63 8.88 -6.53
C ILE A 167 6.73 8.14 -5.77
N ARG A 168 7.73 7.62 -6.48
CA ARG A 168 8.85 6.88 -5.88
C ARG A 168 9.58 7.74 -4.85
N GLN A 169 9.93 8.98 -5.21
CA GLN A 169 10.60 9.90 -4.31
C GLN A 169 9.79 10.17 -3.04
N THR A 170 8.47 10.36 -3.18
CA THR A 170 7.59 10.58 -2.02
C THR A 170 7.57 9.39 -1.07
N TYR A 171 7.61 8.15 -1.57
CA TYR A 171 7.74 6.98 -0.70
C TYR A 171 9.08 6.96 0.04
N LEU A 172 10.18 7.27 -0.66
CA LEU A 172 11.53 7.29 -0.08
C LEU A 172 11.68 8.39 0.98
N ASP A 173 11.15 9.58 0.73
CA ASP A 173 11.16 10.69 1.69
C ASP A 173 10.42 10.29 2.97
N ARG A 174 9.22 9.71 2.83
CA ARG A 174 8.44 9.22 3.99
C ARG A 174 9.14 8.11 4.75
N ALA A 175 9.82 7.19 4.05
CA ALA A 175 10.61 6.14 4.68
C ALA A 175 11.81 6.71 5.45
N SER A 176 12.43 7.78 4.93
CA SER A 176 13.52 8.50 5.61
C SER A 176 13.03 9.24 6.87
N ASP A 177 11.80 9.75 6.88
CA ASP A 177 11.23 10.49 8.00
C ASP A 177 10.84 9.60 9.20
N ASP A 178 10.59 8.30 8.98
CA ASP A 178 10.20 7.36 10.05
C ASP A 178 10.86 5.97 9.89
N PRO A 179 12.19 5.87 9.97
CA PRO A 179 12.93 4.63 9.67
C PRO A 179 12.63 3.45 10.61
N ARG A 180 11.88 3.68 11.71
CA ARG A 180 11.46 2.61 12.62
C ARG A 180 10.25 1.85 12.10
N ARG A 181 9.37 2.51 11.33
CA ARG A 181 8.14 1.94 10.78
C ARG A 181 8.36 1.39 9.37
N TYR A 182 9.27 1.98 8.60
CA TYR A 182 9.51 1.59 7.21
C TYR A 182 10.66 0.59 7.08
N HIS A 183 10.42 -0.43 6.26
CA HIS A 183 11.39 -1.45 5.88
C HIS A 183 11.53 -1.42 4.36
N ILE A 184 12.62 -0.83 3.86
CA ILE A 184 12.87 -0.73 2.42
C ILE A 184 13.47 -2.05 1.93
N VAL A 185 12.85 -2.63 0.91
CA VAL A 185 13.30 -3.84 0.23
C VAL A 185 13.60 -3.50 -1.22
N ASP A 186 14.82 -3.79 -1.68
CA ASP A 186 15.26 -3.56 -3.07
C ASP A 186 14.60 -4.58 -4.01
N ALA A 187 13.49 -4.17 -4.63
CA ALA A 187 12.71 -4.92 -5.60
C ALA A 187 13.30 -4.88 -7.03
N GLY A 188 14.46 -4.24 -7.22
CA GLY A 188 15.29 -4.34 -8.43
C GLY A 188 16.06 -5.65 -8.52
N ARG A 189 16.24 -6.35 -7.39
CA ARG A 189 16.93 -7.65 -7.30
C ARG A 189 16.10 -8.81 -7.86
N PRO A 190 16.72 -10.00 -8.10
CA PRO A 190 15.99 -11.20 -8.47
C PRO A 190 14.88 -11.55 -7.47
N LEU A 191 13.77 -12.10 -7.97
CA LEU A 191 12.56 -12.37 -7.18
C LEU A 191 12.84 -13.24 -5.96
N GLU A 192 13.72 -14.24 -6.09
CA GLU A 192 14.10 -15.16 -5.02
C GLU A 192 14.77 -14.40 -3.87
N THR A 193 15.61 -13.41 -4.20
CA THR A 193 16.29 -12.59 -3.22
C THR A 193 15.31 -11.64 -2.51
N VAL A 194 14.46 -10.96 -3.27
CA VAL A 194 13.41 -10.10 -2.70
C VAL A 194 12.49 -10.89 -1.77
N SER A 195 12.12 -12.11 -2.17
CA SER A 195 11.24 -12.98 -1.38
C SER A 195 11.93 -13.51 -0.13
N HIS A 196 13.24 -13.77 -0.20
CA HIS A 196 14.03 -14.11 0.97
C HIS A 196 14.07 -12.93 1.97
N ASP A 197 14.40 -11.73 1.50
CA ASP A 197 14.49 -10.51 2.34
C ASP A 197 13.16 -10.24 3.06
N VAL A 198 12.03 -10.35 2.35
CA VAL A 198 10.69 -10.22 2.94
C VAL A 198 10.39 -11.33 3.96
N THR A 199 10.78 -12.57 3.67
CA THR A 199 10.57 -13.71 4.59
C THR A 199 11.32 -13.48 5.90
N SER A 200 12.60 -13.12 5.81
CA SER A 200 13.45 -12.85 6.97
C SER A 200 12.92 -11.67 7.79
N LEU A 201 12.43 -10.62 7.13
CA LEU A 201 11.78 -9.50 7.80
C LEU A 201 10.55 -9.96 8.58
N ILE A 202 9.60 -10.67 7.95
CA ILE A 202 8.40 -11.16 8.63
C ILE A 202 8.75 -12.06 9.83
N GLN A 203 9.73 -12.96 9.70
CA GLN A 203 10.21 -13.80 10.79
C GLN A 203 10.76 -12.97 11.97
N SER A 204 11.50 -11.89 11.67
CA SER A 204 12.01 -10.99 12.69
C SER A 204 10.91 -10.23 13.42
N LEU A 205 9.86 -9.78 12.70
CA LEU A 205 8.72 -9.05 13.28
C LEU A 205 7.89 -9.94 14.21
N VAL A 206 7.76 -11.23 13.90
CA VAL A 206 7.09 -12.20 14.79
C VAL A 206 7.92 -12.50 16.03
N SER A 207 9.25 -12.43 15.93
CA SER A 207 10.18 -12.72 17.02
C SER A 207 10.37 -11.55 17.98
N GLN A 208 9.95 -10.34 17.59
CA GLN A 208 9.97 -9.14 18.42
C GLN A 208 8.61 -9.01 19.14
N PRO A 209 8.57 -9.14 20.48
CA PRO A 209 7.32 -9.04 21.25
C PRO A 209 6.71 -7.64 21.25
#